data_AF-J8F531-F1
#
_entry.id   AF-J8F531-F1
#
_cell.length_a   1.000
_cell.length_b   1.000
_cell.length_c   1.000
_cell.angle_alpha   90.00
_cell.angle_beta   90.00
_cell.angle_gamma   90.00
#
_symmetry.space_group_name_H-M   'P 1'
#
loop_
_entity.id
_entity.type
_entity.pdbx_description
1 polymer ?
#
loop_
_entity_poly.entity_id
_entity_poly.type
_entity_poly.pdbx_seq_one_letter_code
_entity_poly.pdbx_strand_id
1 'polypeptide(L)' 'MAKKGQSFQKYTEELKREVVRLRLEEGKSLREIREQLGVWN' A
#
# COMPACT_ATOMS: atom_id res chain seq x y z
N MET A 1 0.54 -12.56 17.17
CA MET A 1 1.99 -12.68 17.45
C MET A 1 2.72 -12.81 16.13
N ALA A 2 3.77 -12.01 15.91
CA ALA A 2 4.64 -12.19 14.74
C ALA A 2 5.35 -13.54 14.84
N LYS A 3 5.43 -14.30 13.74
CA LYS A 3 6.20 -15.56 13.70
C LYS A 3 7.69 -15.26 13.60
N LYS A 4 8.55 -16.09 14.20
CA LYS A 4 10.01 -15.96 14.06
C LYS A 4 10.38 -16.00 12.57
N GLY A 5 11.01 -14.92 12.08
CA GLY A 5 11.36 -14.74 10.67
C GLY A 5 10.34 -13.95 9.83
N GLN A 6 9.23 -13.49 10.39
CA GLN A 6 8.27 -12.64 9.69
C GLN A 6 8.79 -11.19 9.58
N SER A 7 9.11 -10.77 8.37
CA SER A 7 9.39 -9.36 8.05
C SER A 7 8.10 -8.65 7.65
N PHE A 8 7.87 -7.46 8.21
CA PHE A 8 6.81 -6.57 7.74
C PHE A 8 7.45 -5.48 6.90
N GLN A 9 6.92 -5.28 5.70
CA GLN A 9 7.33 -4.17 4.87
C GLN A 9 6.86 -2.87 5.54
N LYS A 10 7.81 -1.98 5.81
CA LYS A 10 7.51 -0.67 6.38
C LYS A 10 7.20 0.29 5.24
N TYR A 11 5.93 0.67 5.15
CA TYR A 11 5.50 1.75 4.25
C TYR A 11 5.51 3.07 5.01
N THR A 12 5.96 4.12 4.33
CA THR A 12 5.95 5.47 4.90
C THR A 12 4.52 5.99 5.03
N GLU A 13 4.30 6.99 5.89
CA GLU A 13 2.97 7.57 6.09
C GLU A 13 2.49 8.29 4.83
N GLU A 14 3.40 8.87 4.05
CA GLU A 14 3.10 9.52 2.77
C GLU A 14 2.52 8.50 1.79
N LEU A 15 3.13 7.31 1.69
CA LEU A 15 2.64 6.25 0.82
C LEU A 15 1.25 5.77 1.24
N LYS A 16 1.02 5.60 2.55
CA LYS A 16 -0.30 5.20 3.08
C LYS A 16 -1.37 6.24 2.76
N ARG A 17 -1.06 7.54 2.92
CA ARG A 17 -1.98 8.63 2.59
C ARG A 17 -2.35 8.64 1.12
N GLU A 18 -1.36 8.46 0.24
CA GLU A 18 -1.60 8.44 -1.21
C GLU A 18 -2.49 7.25 -1.62
N VAL A 19 -2.29 6.07 -1.03
CA VAL A 19 -3.18 4.91 -1.25
C VAL A 19 -4.63 5.24 -0.87
N VAL A 20 -4.84 5.87 0.28
CA VAL A 20 -6.18 6.26 0.75
C VAL A 20 -6.82 7.27 -0.20
N ARG A 21 -6.06 8.28 -0.64
CA ARG A 21 -6.50 9.30 -1.60
C ARG A 21 -6.94 8.67 -2.92
N LEU A 22 -6.10 7.84 -3.53
CA LEU A 22 -6.38 7.14 -4.79
C LEU A 22 -7.62 6.25 -4.69
N ARG A 23 -7.85 5.63 -3.52
CA ARG A 23 -9.00 4.75 -3.32
C ARG A 23 -10.30 5.51 -3.11
N LEU A 24 -10.29 6.55 -2.28
CA LEU A 24 -11.51 7.25 -1.85
C LEU A 24 -11.91 8.37 -2.83
N GLU A 25 -10.95 9.09 -3.39
CA GLU A 25 -11.22 10.23 -4.26
C GLU A 25 -11.30 9.82 -5.74
N GLU A 26 -10.36 8.97 -6.18
CA GLU A 26 -10.28 8.54 -7.58
C GLU A 26 -10.98 7.19 -7.85
N GLY A 27 -11.45 6.51 -6.80
CA GLY A 27 -12.17 5.24 -6.92
C GLY A 27 -11.32 4.07 -7.45
N LYS A 28 -9.99 4.22 -7.52
CA LYS A 28 -9.10 3.22 -8.14
C LYS A 28 -9.17 1.88 -7.43
N SER A 29 -8.99 0.81 -8.19
CA SER A 29 -8.85 -0.54 -7.65
C SER A 29 -7.49 -0.73 -6.98
N LEU A 30 -7.39 -1.71 -6.08
CA LEU A 30 -6.12 -2.04 -5.44
C LEU A 30 -5.05 -2.53 -6.43
N ARG A 31 -5.45 -3.02 -7.62
CA ARG A 31 -4.50 -3.41 -8.66
C ARG A 31 -3.86 -2.17 -9.28
N GLU A 32 -4.66 -1.20 -9.71
CA GLU A 32 -4.18 0.05 -10.31
C GLU A 32 -3.30 0.82 -9.33
N ILE A 33 -3.69 0.89 -8.05
CA ILE A 33 -2.89 1.56 -7.02
C ILE A 33 -1.52 0.88 -6.85
N ARG A 34 -1.47 -0.46 -6.86
CA ARG A 34 -0.20 -1.20 -6.76
C ARG A 34 0.70 -1.01 -7.96
N GLU A 35 0.14 -1.06 -9.18
CA GLU A 35 0.87 -0.77 -10.41
C GLU A 35 1.42 0.66 -10.40
N GLN A 36 0.60 1.63 -10.00
CA GLN A 36 0.98 3.05 -9.96
C GLN A 36 2.04 3.36 -8.90
N LEU A 37 1.94 2.77 -7.71
CA LEU A 37 2.86 3.04 -6.59
C LEU A 37 4.07 2.09 -6.53
N GLY A 38 4.14 1.11 -7.45
CA GLY A 38 5.21 0.11 -7.47
C GLY A 38 5.22 -0.80 -6.23
N VAL A 39 4.08 -1.00 -5.60
CA VAL A 39 3.96 -1.81 -4.37
C VAL A 39 3.60 -3.24 -4.75
N TRP A 40 4.63 -4.08 -4.82
CA TRP A 40 4.53 -5.51 -5.09
C TRP A 40 4.94 -6.23 -3.81
N ASN A 41 3.97 -6.91 -3.21
CA ASN A 41 4.09 -7.64 -1.94
C ASN A 41 5.25 -8.64 -1.95
#